data_AF-A0A940DH20-F1
#
_entry.id   AF-A0A940DH20-F1
#
_cell.length_a   1.000
_cell.length_b   1.000
_cell.length_c   1.000
_cell.angle_alpha   90.00
_cell.angle_beta   90.00
_cell.angle_gamma   90.00
#
_symmetry.space_group_name_H-M   'P 1'
#
loop_
_entity.id
_entity.type
_entity.pdbx_description
1 polymer ?
#
loop_
_entity_poly.entity_id
_entity_poly.type
_entity_poly.pdbx_seq_one_letter_code
_entity_poly.pdbx_strand_id
1 'polypeptide(L)' 'MKDLEQNYARTFSTAAGVAVLKHLRKITVERVLGPNATDSELRGLEAQRALVHQIEMMIQRGK' A
#
# COMPACT_ATOMS: atom_id res chain seq x y z
N MET A 1 -5.71 19.01 -5.01
CA MET A 1 -5.42 17.56 -5.09
C MET A 1 -6.65 16.66 -4.96
N LYS A 2 -7.85 17.20 -4.69
CA LYS A 2 -9.09 16.41 -4.52
C LYS A 2 -9.36 15.45 -5.68
N ASP A 3 -9.08 15.86 -6.91
CA ASP A 3 -9.21 15.01 -8.09
C ASP A 3 -8.30 13.78 -8.06
N LEU A 4 -7.09 13.93 -7.50
CA LEU A 4 -6.15 12.82 -7.36
C LEU A 4 -6.65 11.83 -6.29
N GLU A 5 -7.08 12.33 -5.14
CA GLU A 5 -7.68 11.52 -4.07
C GLU A 5 -8.92 10.75 -4.59
N GLN A 6 -9.79 11.41 -5.34
CA GLN A 6 -10.95 10.77 -6.00
C GLN A 6 -10.52 9.73 -7.06
N ASN A 7 -9.43 9.98 -7.80
CA ASN A 7 -8.88 8.99 -8.73
C ASN A 7 -8.37 7.75 -8.00
N TYR A 8 -7.71 7.90 -6.85
CA TYR A 8 -7.35 6.77 -5.98
C TYR A 8 -8.59 6.00 -5.52
N ALA A 9 -9.58 6.70 -4.96
CA ALA A 9 -10.82 6.08 -4.49
C ALA A 9 -11.55 5.31 -5.60
N ARG A 10 -11.66 5.90 -6.80
CA ARG A 10 -12.28 5.27 -7.97
C ARG A 10 -11.49 4.07 -8.50
N THR A 11 -10.17 4.15 -8.51
CA THR A 11 -9.32 3.05 -9.01
C THR A 11 -9.46 1.81 -8.13
N PHE A 12 -9.48 2.00 -6.82
CA PHE A 12 -9.53 0.93 -5.83
C PHE A 12 -10.95 0.56 -5.37
N SER A 13 -12.01 1.12 -5.97
CA SER A 13 -13.41 0.76 -5.65
C SER A 13 -13.92 -0.48 -6.41
N THR A 14 -13.22 -0.90 -7.47
CA THR A 14 -13.58 -2.10 -8.24
C THR A 14 -13.08 -3.39 -7.58
N ALA A 15 -13.68 -4.53 -7.90
CA ALA A 15 -13.23 -5.83 -7.37
C ALA A 15 -11.75 -6.11 -7.71
N ALA A 16 -11.30 -5.76 -8.92
CA ALA A 16 -9.90 -5.89 -9.32
C ALA A 16 -8.99 -4.94 -8.53
N GLY A 17 -9.40 -3.68 -8.34
CA GLY A 17 -8.67 -2.72 -7.52
C GLY A 17 -8.49 -3.21 -6.08
N VAL A 18 -9.57 -3.70 -5.46
CA VAL A 18 -9.52 -4.30 -4.11
C VAL A 18 -8.58 -5.51 -4.07
N ALA A 19 -8.58 -6.37 -5.09
CA ALA A 19 -7.68 -7.52 -5.17
C ALA A 19 -6.21 -7.09 -5.26
N VAL A 20 -5.91 -6.06 -6.06
CA VAL A 20 -4.55 -5.48 -6.16
C VAL A 20 -4.12 -4.88 -4.82
N LEU A 21 -4.97 -4.11 -4.15
CA LEU A 21 -4.64 -3.53 -2.84
C LEU A 21 -4.35 -4.62 -1.80
N LYS A 22 -5.17 -5.68 -1.75
CA LYS A 22 -4.92 -6.84 -0.88
C LYS A 22 -3.59 -7.52 -1.21
N HIS A 23 -3.27 -7.68 -2.49
CA HIS A 23 -2.00 -8.26 -2.90
C HIS A 23 -0.81 -7.39 -2.44
N LEU A 24 -0.87 -6.07 -2.64
CA LEU A 24 0.16 -5.13 -2.18
C LEU A 24 0.36 -5.23 -0.67
N ARG A 25 -0.71 -5.23 0.13
CA ARG A 25 -0.64 -5.42 1.58
C ARG A 25 0.04 -6.72 1.96
N LYS A 26 -0.30 -7.82 1.28
CA LYS A 26 0.29 -9.14 1.53
C LYS A 26 1.81 -9.16 1.33
N ILE A 27 2.31 -8.50 0.29
CA ILE A 27 3.74 -8.51 -0.05
C ILE A 27 4.56 -7.43 0.68
N THR A 28 3.91 -6.47 1.36
CA THR A 28 4.59 -5.38 2.10
C THR A 28 4.21 -5.32 3.59
N VAL A 29 2.99 -4.89 3.91
CA VAL A 29 2.49 -4.62 5.27
C VAL A 29 2.45 -5.90 6.11
N GLU A 30 1.94 -6.99 5.53
CA GLU A 30 1.78 -8.28 6.20
C GLU A 30 3.01 -9.17 6.05
N ARG A 31 4.00 -8.73 5.27
CA ARG A 31 5.24 -9.47 5.06
C ARG A 31 6.15 -9.32 6.28
N VAL A 32 6.59 -10.46 6.79
CA VAL A 32 7.59 -10.57 7.87
C VAL A 32 8.91 -11.04 7.27
N LEU A 33 10.02 -10.46 7.74
CA LEU A 33 11.37 -10.90 7.42
C LEU A 33 11.92 -11.75 8.58
N GLY A 34 12.77 -12.72 8.25
CA GLY A 34 13.41 -13.57 9.25
C GLY A 34 14.44 -12.84 10.10
N PRO A 35 14.94 -13.47 11.19
CA PRO A 35 15.89 -12.83 12.11
C PRO A 35 17.23 -12.44 11.47
N ASN A 36 17.57 -13.05 10.33
CA ASN A 36 18.82 -12.76 9.59
C ASN A 36 18.64 -11.65 8.54
N ALA A 37 17.52 -10.95 8.54
CA ALA A 37 17.27 -9.85 7.61
C ALA A 37 18.30 -8.73 7.81
N THR A 38 18.82 -8.24 6.71
CA THR A 38 19.74 -7.10 6.73
C THR A 38 18.98 -5.80 6.99
N ASP A 39 19.69 -4.82 7.55
CA ASP A 39 19.19 -3.45 7.70
C ASP A 39 18.64 -2.85 6.38
N SER A 40 19.27 -3.18 5.25
CA SER A 40 18.85 -2.69 3.94
C SER A 40 17.49 -3.27 3.53
N GLU A 41 17.29 -4.57 3.77
CA GLU A 41 16.02 -5.25 3.49
C GLU A 41 14.90 -4.72 4.40
N LEU A 42 15.19 -4.48 5.68
CA LEU A 42 14.24 -3.91 6.63
C LEU A 42 13.81 -2.51 6.21
N ARG A 43 14.77 -1.62 5.90
CA ARG A 43 14.47 -0.25 5.42
C ARG A 43 13.74 -0.26 4.08
N GLY A 44 14.14 -1.14 3.15
CA GLY A 44 13.47 -1.30 1.86
C GLY A 44 12.01 -1.73 2.02
N LEU A 45 11.74 -2.68 2.91
CA LEU A 45 10.38 -3.11 3.21
C LEU A 45 9.57 -1.99 3.88
N GLU A 46 10.16 -1.24 4.79
CA GLU A 46 9.49 -0.13 5.47
C GLU A 46 9.11 1.00 4.50
N ALA A 47 9.99 1.33 3.54
CA ALA A 47 9.66 2.29 2.48
C ALA A 47 8.46 1.82 1.63
N GLN A 48 8.39 0.52 1.31
CA GLN A 48 7.25 -0.06 0.59
C GLN A 48 5.95 0.00 1.42
N ARG A 49 6.02 -0.23 2.74
CA ARG A 49 4.86 -0.10 3.64
C ARG A 49 4.35 1.34 3.69
N ALA A 50 5.25 2.31 3.81
CA ALA A 50 4.89 3.72 3.79
C ALA A 50 4.14 4.10 2.50
N LEU A 51 4.58 3.60 1.34
CA LEU A 51 3.90 3.81 0.07
C LEU A 51 2.49 3.19 0.04
N VAL A 52 2.33 1.94 0.51
CA VAL A 52 1.00 1.29 0.56
C VAL A 52 0.07 2.05 1.50
N HIS A 53 0.54 2.50 2.67
CA HIS A 53 -0.25 3.34 3.56
C HIS A 53 -0.61 4.69 2.95
N GLN A 54 0.27 5.29 2.15
CA GLN A 54 -0.07 6.50 1.41
C GLN A 54 -1.22 6.27 0.42
N ILE A 55 -1.21 5.15 -0.31
CA ILE A 55 -2.31 4.76 -1.20
C ILE A 55 -3.62 4.64 -0.39
N GLU A 56 -3.59 3.96 0.75
CA GLU A 56 -4.76 3.80 1.63
C GLU A 56 -5.29 5.16 2.14
N MET A 57 -4.40 6.07 2.53
CA MET A 57 -4.77 7.43 2.93
C MET A 57 -5.41 8.21 1.78
N MET A 58 -4.86 8.13 0.57
CA MET A 58 -5.42 8.80 -0.60
C MET A 58 -6.81 8.28 -0.96
N ILE A 59 -7.02 6.96 -0.88
CA ILE A 59 -8.33 6.33 -1.03
C ILE A 59 -9.30 6.88 0.02
N GLN A 60 -8.88 6.96 1.29
CA GLN A 60 -9.75 7.41 2.36
C GLN A 60 -10.13 8.88 2.26
N ARG A 61 -9.22 9.74 1.77
CA ARG A 61 -9.49 11.17 1.53
C ARG A 61 -10.37 11.42 0.30
N GLY A 62 -10.36 10.50 -0.65
CA GLY A 62 -11.15 10.59 -1.88
C GLY A 62 -12.58 10.08 -1.79
N LYS A 63 -12.95 9.46 -0.67
CA LYS A 63 -14.32 9.09 -0.33
C LYS A 63 -15.08 10.30 0.21
#